data_AF-A0A248VLS8-F1
#
_entry.id   AF-A0A248VLS8-F1
#
_cell.length_a   1.000
_cell.length_b   1.000
_cell.length_c   1.000
_cell.angle_alpha   90.00
_cell.angle_beta   90.00
_cell.angle_gamma   90.00
#
_symmetry.space_group_name_H-M   'P 1'
#
loop_
_entity.id
_entity.type
_entity.pdbx_description
1 polymer ?
#
loop_
_entity_poly.entity_id
_entity_poly.type
_entity_poly.pdbx_seq_one_letter_code
_entity_poly.pdbx_strand_id
1 'polypeptide(L)'
;MQQYDFGPLQRAARARPASTIHAASRIARRWLDAAIVFAAAGLMAACGGGGSGSSGGAGTGGSTAASASPAGVSGTNVSNAPGSTNPATNTNTATNTNTSTNTSTSTNTSTNTSTSTNTNTSTQPASPAPAISAARALPPSPVWAAFYGQGSAIDLAQAASTFRLIVIDADPGTGTPAFSAAQIAALKANGAKVLSYLNFGACEKSRTYWNTVPSGFVSCGANSAAQISKYQGYPEYWMNPANAGYQNLIVNYVAPRLAATGVDGFMLDNFEIVGHGVNSSTAPCDASCAQGGLDLVKQLRERFPDLALVPNAAPVQAIGGTTGGVSFPWLIDGVIAEQVFLPSTSTSVVQQLKSWQTTEQNLGRSGFFTGSLDYASTCTASSAAQTAWTAAQQAGFSPSIATVALDSICWWSFLPVGS
;
A
#
# COMPACT_ATOMS: atom_id res chain seq x y z
N MET A 1 -22.82 17.20 0.28
CA MET A 1 -22.22 15.85 0.24
C MET A 1 -21.25 15.75 1.40
N GLN A 2 -21.46 14.82 2.33
CA GLN A 2 -20.47 14.56 3.38
C GLN A 2 -19.21 14.04 2.72
N GLN A 3 -18.11 14.74 2.95
CA GLN A 3 -16.78 14.37 2.50
C GLN A 3 -16.33 13.20 3.37
N TYR A 4 -16.27 12.01 2.79
CA TYR A 4 -15.78 10.83 3.49
C TYR A 4 -14.27 10.92 3.58
N ASP A 5 -13.80 11.58 4.64
CA ASP A 5 -12.43 11.41 5.12
C ASP A 5 -12.38 9.98 5.65
N PHE A 6 -11.96 9.04 4.79
CA PHE A 6 -11.40 7.78 5.25
C PHE A 6 -10.14 8.19 6.00
N GLY A 7 -10.32 8.56 7.27
CA GLY A 7 -9.23 9.03 8.12
C GLY A 7 -8.08 8.03 8.05
N PRO A 8 -6.87 8.41 8.47
CA PRO A 8 -5.70 7.53 8.42
C PRO A 8 -5.93 6.31 9.31
N LEU A 9 -6.60 5.30 8.77
CA LEU A 9 -6.98 4.08 9.45
C LEU A 9 -5.73 3.21 9.45
N GLN A 10 -4.97 3.40 10.53
CA GLN A 10 -3.90 2.56 11.08
C GLN A 10 -3.49 1.34 10.23
N ARG A 11 -2.78 1.54 9.11
CA ARG A 11 -1.90 0.53 8.52
C ARG A 11 -0.61 0.48 9.37
N ALA A 12 -0.55 -0.25 10.47
CA ALA A 12 0.73 -0.39 11.17
C ALA A 12 1.71 -1.23 10.31
N ALA A 13 2.93 -0.72 10.14
CA ALA A 13 4.13 -1.42 9.65
C ALA A 13 4.33 -1.60 8.13
N ARG A 14 4.68 -0.51 7.42
CA ARG A 14 5.47 -0.61 6.18
C ARG A 14 6.83 0.09 6.21
N ALA A 15 7.15 0.79 7.30
CA ALA A 15 8.48 1.35 7.49
C ALA A 15 9.46 0.28 8.00
N ARG A 16 9.91 -0.65 7.15
CA ARG A 16 11.20 -1.29 7.42
C ARG A 16 12.31 -0.40 6.85
N PRO A 17 13.27 0.04 7.68
CA PRO A 17 14.45 0.69 7.16
C PRO A 17 15.29 -0.37 6.42
N ALA A 18 15.68 -0.09 5.18
CA ALA A 18 16.57 -0.92 4.36
C ALA A 18 18.01 -1.05 4.95
N SER A 19 18.22 -0.68 6.21
CA SER A 19 19.55 -0.48 6.81
C SER A 19 20.17 -1.71 7.46
N THR A 20 19.45 -2.82 7.67
CA THR A 20 20.01 -3.94 8.46
C THR A 20 20.87 -4.93 7.66
N ILE A 21 20.98 -4.80 6.32
CA ILE A 21 21.75 -5.75 5.49
C ILE A 21 23.19 -5.29 5.22
N HIS A 22 23.52 -4.01 5.40
CA HIS A 22 24.87 -3.51 5.11
C HIS A 22 25.93 -3.74 6.20
N ALA A 23 25.55 -4.20 7.39
CA ALA A 23 26.51 -4.50 8.46
C ALA A 23 27.02 -5.96 8.43
N ALA A 24 26.24 -6.91 7.92
CA ALA A 24 26.62 -8.33 7.93
C ALA A 24 27.55 -8.72 6.77
N SER A 25 27.52 -8.00 5.64
CA SER A 25 28.30 -8.36 4.44
C SER A 25 29.77 -7.92 4.47
N ARG A 26 30.16 -7.06 5.44
CA ARG A 26 31.57 -6.64 5.61
C ARG A 26 32.38 -7.52 6.58
N ILE A 27 31.72 -8.35 7.39
CA ILE A 27 32.41 -9.25 8.34
C ILE A 27 32.69 -10.62 7.70
N ALA A 28 31.84 -11.08 6.77
CA ALA A 28 32.03 -12.35 6.07
C ALA A 28 33.17 -12.37 5.02
N ARG A 29 33.69 -11.20 4.59
CA ARG A 29 34.84 -11.13 3.65
C ARG A 29 36.21 -11.06 4.32
N ARG A 30 36.29 -11.11 5.66
CA ARG A 30 37.58 -11.16 6.38
C ARG A 30 37.97 -12.56 6.88
N TRP A 31 37.15 -13.57 6.64
CA TRP A 31 37.39 -14.95 7.13
C TRP A 31 37.61 -15.98 6.02
N LEU A 32 37.56 -15.61 4.74
CA LEU A 32 37.81 -16.55 3.63
C LEU A 32 39.24 -16.52 3.05
N ASP A 33 40.08 -15.56 3.45
CA ASP A 33 41.47 -15.44 2.93
C ASP A 33 42.53 -16.11 3.84
N ALA A 34 42.13 -16.93 4.82
CA ALA A 34 43.06 -17.56 5.78
C ALA A 34 43.07 -19.10 5.76
N ALA A 35 42.49 -19.75 4.74
CA ALA A 35 42.38 -21.23 4.69
C ALA A 35 42.82 -21.87 3.36
N ILE A 36 43.78 -21.27 2.65
CA ILE A 36 44.45 -21.92 1.50
C ILE A 36 45.97 -21.67 1.57
N VAL A 37 46.64 -22.26 2.56
CA VAL A 37 48.07 -22.63 2.49
C VAL A 37 48.25 -23.86 3.41
N PHE A 38 49.01 -24.85 2.94
CA PHE A 38 49.40 -26.13 3.57
C PHE A 38 48.52 -27.35 3.28
N ALA A 39 48.76 -27.95 2.11
CA ALA A 39 48.66 -29.39 1.93
C ALA A 39 49.78 -29.86 1.00
N ALA A 40 50.92 -30.30 1.57
CA ALA A 40 51.83 -31.25 0.93
C ALA A 40 52.85 -31.82 1.94
N ALA A 41 52.97 -33.15 1.90
CA ALA A 41 54.09 -34.02 2.32
C ALA A 41 54.09 -34.73 3.69
N GLY A 42 54.20 -36.07 3.61
CA GLY A 42 54.85 -36.99 4.58
C GLY A 42 53.93 -37.65 5.61
N LEU A 43 53.38 -38.85 5.41
CA LEU A 43 53.96 -40.22 5.43
C LEU A 43 54.47 -40.72 6.82
N MET A 44 53.90 -41.88 7.22
CA MET A 44 54.38 -42.94 8.15
C MET A 44 53.85 -43.01 9.61
N ALA A 45 53.17 -44.15 9.88
CA ALA A 45 53.28 -45.09 11.02
C ALA A 45 53.08 -44.58 12.47
N ALA A 46 52.63 -45.34 13.49
CA ALA A 46 51.94 -46.61 13.70
C ALA A 46 51.69 -46.73 15.24
N CYS A 47 50.69 -47.51 15.64
CA CYS A 47 50.56 -48.26 16.93
C CYS A 47 50.44 -47.54 18.31
N GLY A 48 49.53 -48.09 19.14
CA GLY A 48 49.49 -48.02 20.62
C GLY A 48 48.24 -47.31 21.16
N GLY A 49 47.22 -47.99 21.71
CA GLY A 49 47.19 -48.64 23.05
C GLY A 49 46.70 -47.61 24.09
N GLY A 50 45.48 -47.65 24.63
CA GLY A 50 45.00 -48.60 25.63
C GLY A 50 45.28 -48.07 27.05
N GLY A 51 44.27 -47.80 27.88
CA GLY A 51 44.53 -47.43 29.29
C GLY A 51 43.34 -46.87 30.07
N SER A 52 42.90 -47.65 31.06
CA SER A 52 41.75 -47.52 31.95
C SER A 52 42.02 -46.83 33.30
N GLY A 53 40.94 -46.33 33.92
CA GLY A 53 40.76 -46.18 35.40
C GLY A 53 41.31 -44.88 36.00
N SER A 54 40.89 -44.40 37.17
CA SER A 54 39.83 -44.74 38.14
C SER A 54 39.86 -43.63 39.22
N SER A 55 38.71 -43.38 39.84
CA SER A 55 38.50 -42.98 41.25
C SER A 55 39.21 -41.75 41.87
N GLY A 56 38.36 -40.85 42.39
CA GLY A 56 38.35 -40.52 43.83
C GLY A 56 38.94 -39.17 44.26
N GLY A 57 38.22 -38.49 45.16
CA GLY A 57 38.86 -37.62 46.16
C GLY A 57 38.24 -36.25 46.38
N ALA A 58 37.56 -36.11 47.52
CA ALA A 58 36.96 -34.90 48.08
C ALA A 58 37.94 -33.75 48.39
N GLY A 59 37.37 -32.54 48.58
CA GLY A 59 37.71 -31.73 49.75
C GLY A 59 38.14 -30.27 49.54
N THR A 60 37.20 -29.36 49.89
CA THR A 60 37.38 -28.09 50.64
C THR A 60 38.26 -26.94 50.10
N GLY A 61 37.69 -25.73 50.09
CA GLY A 61 38.45 -24.50 50.38
C GLY A 61 38.01 -23.20 49.68
N GLY A 62 37.10 -22.44 50.32
CA GLY A 62 37.29 -21.03 50.64
C GLY A 62 37.36 -19.93 49.56
N SER A 63 36.52 -18.91 49.79
CA SER A 63 36.81 -17.46 49.67
C SER A 63 36.37 -16.74 48.38
N THR A 64 35.22 -16.05 48.43
CA THR A 64 35.04 -14.57 48.60
C THR A 64 35.16 -13.76 47.30
N ALA A 65 34.06 -13.12 46.88
CA ALA A 65 33.93 -11.66 46.90
C ALA A 65 32.58 -11.24 46.27
N ALA A 66 31.83 -10.45 47.03
CA ALA A 66 30.66 -9.71 46.62
C ALA A 66 30.96 -8.21 46.74
N SER A 67 30.39 -7.38 45.87
CA SER A 67 30.11 -5.95 46.10
C SER A 67 29.29 -5.42 44.91
N ALA A 68 28.03 -5.01 45.06
CA ALA A 68 27.43 -3.92 45.84
C ALA A 68 27.40 -2.58 45.08
N SER A 69 26.18 -2.10 44.82
CA SER A 69 25.83 -0.71 44.49
C SER A 69 26.16 0.24 45.63
N PRO A 70 26.13 1.56 45.38
CA PRO A 70 25.38 2.40 46.32
C PRO A 70 24.58 3.55 45.67
N ALA A 71 23.61 4.03 46.45
CA ALA A 71 22.76 5.19 46.22
C ALA A 71 23.31 6.44 46.96
N GLY A 72 23.01 7.62 46.39
CA GLY A 72 22.54 8.86 47.03
C GLY A 72 23.37 9.55 48.13
N VAL A 73 23.70 10.84 47.91
CA VAL A 73 23.80 11.86 48.98
C VAL A 73 23.30 13.23 48.48
N SER A 74 22.50 13.87 49.32
CA SER A 74 21.92 15.22 49.26
C SER A 74 22.84 16.26 49.92
N GLY A 75 22.77 17.54 49.52
CA GLY A 75 23.40 18.64 50.25
C GLY A 75 23.15 20.03 49.63
N THR A 76 22.47 20.88 50.38
CA THR A 76 21.90 22.22 50.13
C THR A 76 22.85 23.41 50.38
N ASN A 77 22.61 24.57 49.71
CA ASN A 77 22.51 25.96 50.25
C ASN A 77 22.43 26.98 49.06
N VAL A 78 21.40 27.84 48.89
CA VAL A 78 21.07 29.14 49.58
C VAL A 78 22.23 30.16 49.38
N SER A 79 22.13 31.38 48.85
CA SER A 79 21.07 32.35 48.50
C SER A 79 21.72 33.58 47.79
N ASN A 80 21.02 34.29 46.90
CA ASN A 80 20.74 35.76 46.98
C ASN A 80 20.37 36.39 45.63
N ALA A 81 19.25 37.14 45.67
CA ALA A 81 18.82 38.18 44.73
C ALA A 81 19.58 39.52 45.03
N PRO A 82 19.42 40.68 44.33
CA PRO A 82 18.14 41.20 43.79
C PRO A 82 18.19 42.03 42.47
N GLY A 83 16.98 42.18 41.88
CA GLY A 83 16.41 43.46 41.41
C GLY A 83 16.89 44.08 40.09
N SER A 84 15.98 44.21 39.10
CA SER A 84 15.75 45.45 38.35
C SER A 84 14.50 45.36 37.46
N THR A 85 14.03 46.53 37.04
CA THR A 85 12.70 46.98 36.68
C THR A 85 12.29 46.84 35.20
N ASN A 86 10.97 46.77 35.00
CA ASN A 86 10.09 47.13 33.84
C ASN A 86 10.65 48.12 32.77
N PRO A 87 10.12 48.20 31.52
CA PRO A 87 8.67 48.28 31.27
C PRO A 87 8.09 47.64 30.00
N ALA A 88 6.76 47.53 30.05
CA ALA A 88 5.80 47.20 29.01
C ALA A 88 5.88 48.12 27.76
N THR A 89 5.57 47.54 26.60
CA THR A 89 5.28 48.30 25.37
C THR A 89 3.91 47.90 24.82
N ASN A 90 3.02 48.89 24.77
CA ASN A 90 1.72 48.87 24.12
C ASN A 90 1.84 48.62 22.61
N THR A 91 0.98 47.77 22.05
CA THR A 91 0.68 47.80 20.61
C THR A 91 -0.84 47.87 20.45
N ASN A 92 -1.36 49.09 20.27
CA ASN A 92 -2.73 49.34 19.84
C ASN A 92 -2.83 49.11 18.32
N THR A 93 -3.61 48.13 17.91
CA THR A 93 -4.01 47.95 16.50
C THR A 93 -5.35 48.67 16.31
N ALA A 94 -5.33 49.75 15.52
CA ALA A 94 -6.53 50.47 15.13
C ALA A 94 -7.24 49.73 13.98
N THR A 95 -8.46 49.27 14.23
CA THR A 95 -9.37 48.70 13.23
C THR A 95 -10.08 49.83 12.50
N ASN A 96 -9.74 50.05 11.23
CA ASN A 96 -10.49 50.96 10.34
C ASN A 96 -11.69 50.21 9.75
N THR A 97 -12.89 50.55 10.22
CA THR A 97 -14.17 50.13 9.65
C THR A 97 -14.52 51.07 8.49
N ASN A 98 -14.34 50.61 7.25
CA ASN A 98 -14.90 51.26 6.06
C ASN A 98 -16.25 50.61 5.73
N THR A 99 -17.32 51.32 6.05
CA THR A 99 -18.69 51.01 5.64
C THR A 99 -18.89 51.52 4.20
N SER A 100 -18.98 50.62 3.24
CA SER A 100 -19.38 50.94 1.86
C SER A 100 -20.86 50.62 1.66
N THR A 101 -21.69 51.66 1.61
CA THR A 101 -23.11 51.58 1.29
C THR A 101 -23.29 51.42 -0.22
N ASN A 102 -23.58 50.22 -0.70
CA ASN A 102 -23.99 49.98 -2.10
C ASN A 102 -25.51 49.93 -2.20
N THR A 103 -26.09 51.03 -2.68
CA THR A 103 -27.49 51.10 -3.11
C THR A 103 -27.63 50.36 -4.44
N SER A 104 -28.29 49.19 -4.43
CA SER A 104 -28.66 48.46 -5.65
C SER A 104 -30.14 48.68 -5.93
N THR A 105 -30.44 49.46 -6.97
CA THR A 105 -31.79 49.67 -7.51
C THR A 105 -32.18 48.45 -8.34
N SER A 106 -33.22 47.72 -7.91
CA SER A 106 -33.82 46.62 -8.64
C SER A 106 -34.93 47.13 -9.56
N THR A 107 -34.74 47.04 -10.87
CA THR A 107 -35.80 47.21 -11.86
C THR A 107 -36.21 45.83 -12.37
N ASN A 108 -37.35 45.33 -11.89
CA ASN A 108 -38.01 44.15 -12.42
C ASN A 108 -38.74 44.52 -13.71
N THR A 109 -38.41 43.90 -14.83
CA THR A 109 -39.25 43.88 -16.04
C THR A 109 -39.43 42.43 -16.48
N SER A 110 -40.54 41.85 -16.05
CA SER A 110 -40.96 40.50 -16.41
C SER A 110 -41.62 40.54 -17.79
N THR A 111 -40.95 40.00 -18.81
CA THR A 111 -41.59 39.72 -20.11
C THR A 111 -41.58 38.21 -20.33
N ASN A 112 -42.74 37.58 -20.11
CA ASN A 112 -42.96 36.17 -20.42
C ASN A 112 -43.10 35.99 -21.93
N THR A 113 -42.09 35.41 -22.57
CA THR A 113 -42.20 34.87 -23.94
C THR A 113 -41.97 33.36 -23.89
N SER A 114 -43.06 32.61 -23.96
CA SER A 114 -43.05 31.15 -24.00
C SER A 114 -42.65 30.67 -25.40
N THR A 115 -41.39 30.29 -25.58
CA THR A 115 -40.91 29.63 -26.81
C THR A 115 -40.83 28.13 -26.54
N SER A 116 -41.70 27.33 -27.18
CA SER A 116 -41.66 25.87 -27.07
C SER A 116 -40.54 25.33 -27.97
N THR A 117 -39.38 25.07 -27.38
CA THR A 117 -38.28 24.39 -28.07
C THR A 117 -38.52 22.88 -27.99
N ASN A 118 -38.97 22.29 -29.09
CA ASN A 118 -38.98 20.85 -29.29
C ASN A 118 -37.53 20.36 -29.41
N THR A 119 -36.94 19.96 -28.29
CA THR A 119 -35.64 19.29 -28.26
C THR A 119 -35.81 17.87 -28.76
N ASN A 120 -35.62 17.67 -30.06
CA ASN A 120 -35.39 16.35 -30.63
C ASN A 120 -34.07 15.81 -30.06
N THR A 121 -34.16 14.97 -29.03
CA THR A 121 -33.03 14.25 -28.47
C THR A 121 -32.58 13.22 -29.49
N SER A 122 -31.70 13.64 -30.40
CA SER A 122 -30.97 12.75 -31.29
C SER A 122 -30.14 11.80 -30.42
N THR A 123 -30.63 10.59 -30.21
CA THR A 123 -29.91 9.49 -29.57
C THR A 123 -28.76 9.08 -30.47
N GLN A 124 -27.61 9.72 -30.25
CA GLN A 124 -26.36 9.31 -30.87
C GLN A 124 -26.14 7.82 -30.60
N PRO A 125 -25.81 6.99 -31.62
CA PRO A 125 -25.60 5.57 -31.43
C PRO A 125 -24.54 5.35 -30.35
N ALA A 126 -24.87 4.52 -29.35
CA ALA A 126 -23.93 4.15 -28.31
C ALA A 126 -22.66 3.57 -28.96
N SER A 127 -21.50 4.16 -28.65
CA SER A 127 -20.22 3.64 -29.10
C SER A 127 -20.10 2.17 -28.67
N PRO A 128 -19.67 1.24 -29.55
CA PRO A 128 -19.58 -0.17 -29.20
C PRO A 128 -18.68 -0.37 -27.98
N ALA A 129 -19.06 -1.34 -27.14
CA ALA A 129 -18.28 -1.70 -25.96
C ALA A 129 -16.82 -2.01 -26.35
N PRO A 130 -15.81 -1.49 -25.63
CA PRO A 130 -14.42 -1.81 -25.88
C PRO A 130 -14.16 -3.32 -25.78
N ALA A 131 -13.33 -3.86 -26.68
CA ALA A 131 -12.86 -5.23 -26.56
C ALA A 131 -11.94 -5.37 -25.33
N ILE A 132 -12.20 -6.37 -24.49
CA ILE A 132 -11.42 -6.67 -23.28
C ILE A 132 -10.55 -7.91 -23.54
N SER A 133 -9.24 -7.78 -23.35
CA SER A 133 -8.32 -8.92 -23.40
C SER A 133 -8.68 -9.97 -22.36
N ALA A 134 -8.76 -11.24 -22.77
CA ALA A 134 -9.00 -12.35 -21.85
C ALA A 134 -7.89 -12.51 -20.80
N ALA A 135 -6.67 -12.01 -21.07
CA ALA A 135 -5.56 -12.07 -20.13
C ALA A 135 -5.83 -11.27 -18.84
N ARG A 136 -6.66 -10.22 -18.95
CA ARG A 136 -7.11 -9.35 -17.85
C ARG A 136 -8.08 -10.05 -16.91
N ALA A 137 -8.72 -11.13 -17.35
CA ALA A 137 -9.76 -11.79 -16.57
C ALA A 137 -9.18 -12.31 -15.26
N LEU A 138 -9.79 -11.85 -14.16
CA LEU A 138 -9.53 -12.39 -12.84
C LEU A 138 -10.55 -13.51 -12.56
N PRO A 139 -10.17 -14.53 -11.77
CA PRO A 139 -11.12 -15.57 -11.40
C PRO A 139 -12.34 -14.94 -10.73
N PRO A 140 -13.57 -15.38 -11.04
CA PRO A 140 -14.75 -14.90 -10.35
C PRO A 140 -14.76 -15.46 -8.91
N SER A 141 -14.83 -14.57 -7.92
CA SER A 141 -14.84 -14.91 -6.49
C SER A 141 -13.66 -15.78 -6.01
N PRO A 142 -12.39 -15.39 -6.25
CA PRO A 142 -11.25 -16.18 -5.83
C PRO A 142 -11.10 -16.14 -4.31
N VAL A 143 -10.59 -17.23 -3.74
CA VAL A 143 -9.83 -17.10 -2.49
C VAL A 143 -8.53 -16.40 -2.81
N TRP A 144 -8.27 -15.30 -2.10
CA TRP A 144 -7.16 -14.41 -2.40
C TRP A 144 -6.41 -13.99 -1.13
N ALA A 145 -5.18 -13.51 -1.32
CA ALA A 145 -4.33 -13.02 -0.24
C ALA A 145 -3.55 -11.77 -0.67
N ALA A 146 -3.22 -10.93 0.31
CA ALA A 146 -2.20 -9.90 0.18
C ALA A 146 -1.00 -10.26 1.08
N PHE A 147 0.21 -10.18 0.53
CA PHE A 147 1.44 -10.50 1.25
C PHE A 147 2.61 -9.63 0.77
N TYR A 148 3.10 -8.73 1.62
CA TYR A 148 4.20 -7.80 1.37
C TYR A 148 5.49 -8.18 2.12
N GLY A 149 5.53 -9.39 2.67
CA GLY A 149 6.75 -9.98 3.22
C GLY A 149 7.72 -10.47 2.14
N GLN A 150 8.72 -11.23 2.56
CA GLN A 150 9.70 -11.85 1.66
C GLN A 150 9.16 -13.16 1.11
N GLY A 151 9.35 -13.45 -0.18
CA GLY A 151 8.93 -14.71 -0.79
C GLY A 151 9.65 -15.94 -0.21
N SER A 152 10.81 -15.75 0.43
CA SER A 152 11.50 -16.80 1.18
C SER A 152 10.88 -17.12 2.53
N ALA A 153 9.94 -16.30 3.02
CA ALA A 153 9.28 -16.46 4.31
C ALA A 153 7.95 -17.22 4.22
N ILE A 154 7.52 -17.64 3.02
CA ILE A 154 6.27 -18.37 2.81
C ILE A 154 6.50 -19.67 2.06
N ASP A 155 5.62 -20.65 2.30
CA ASP A 155 5.50 -21.83 1.46
C ASP A 155 4.79 -21.44 0.15
N LEU A 156 5.57 -21.29 -0.92
CA LEU A 156 5.07 -20.90 -2.23
C LEU A 156 4.16 -21.96 -2.84
N ALA A 157 4.40 -23.25 -2.58
CA ALA A 157 3.59 -24.33 -3.12
C ALA A 157 2.22 -24.34 -2.44
N GLN A 158 2.19 -24.19 -1.11
CA GLN A 158 0.94 -24.05 -0.37
C GLN A 158 0.18 -22.81 -0.86
N ALA A 159 0.83 -21.64 -0.95
CA ALA A 159 0.20 -20.41 -1.42
C ALA A 159 -0.38 -20.54 -2.84
N ALA A 160 0.38 -21.10 -3.78
CA ALA A 160 -0.07 -21.33 -5.15
C ALA A 160 -1.28 -22.28 -5.24
N SER A 161 -1.36 -23.27 -4.34
CA SER A 161 -2.45 -24.25 -4.31
C SER A 161 -3.72 -23.75 -3.59
N THR A 162 -3.60 -22.74 -2.73
CA THR A 162 -4.71 -22.23 -1.92
C THR A 162 -5.34 -20.97 -2.52
N PHE A 163 -4.53 -20.06 -3.03
CA PHE A 163 -5.00 -18.75 -3.48
C PHE A 163 -5.03 -18.69 -5.00
N ARG A 164 -6.16 -18.22 -5.56
CA ARG A 164 -6.33 -18.00 -7.00
C ARG A 164 -5.99 -16.57 -7.43
N LEU A 165 -5.81 -15.68 -6.46
CA LEU A 165 -5.29 -14.33 -6.64
C LEU A 165 -4.36 -13.98 -5.47
N ILE A 166 -3.16 -13.48 -5.75
CA ILE A 166 -2.20 -13.09 -4.73
C ILE A 166 -1.66 -11.70 -5.06
N VAL A 167 -1.75 -10.77 -4.13
CA VAL A 167 -1.14 -9.44 -4.25
C VAL A 167 0.16 -9.44 -3.46
N ILE A 168 1.28 -9.10 -4.12
CA ILE A 168 2.62 -9.07 -3.51
C ILE A 168 3.31 -7.74 -3.71
N ASP A 169 4.36 -7.47 -2.95
CA ASP A 169 5.30 -6.41 -3.29
C ASP A 169 6.33 -6.97 -4.30
N ALA A 170 6.10 -6.70 -5.58
CA ALA A 170 6.98 -7.15 -6.66
C ALA A 170 8.03 -6.10 -7.06
N ASP A 171 8.22 -5.03 -6.28
CA ASP A 171 9.23 -4.02 -6.61
C ASP A 171 10.63 -4.66 -6.64
N PRO A 172 11.35 -4.57 -7.79
CA PRO A 172 12.68 -5.13 -7.89
C PRO A 172 13.71 -4.43 -6.99
N GLY A 173 13.36 -3.28 -6.39
CA GLY A 173 14.20 -2.55 -5.46
C GLY A 173 15.55 -2.15 -6.10
N THR A 174 16.62 -2.21 -5.30
CA THR A 174 18.01 -2.01 -5.74
C THR A 174 18.69 -3.33 -6.16
N GLY A 175 17.92 -4.33 -6.59
CA GLY A 175 18.43 -5.64 -7.01
C GLY A 175 18.28 -6.76 -5.99
N THR A 176 17.68 -6.49 -4.83
CA THR A 176 17.27 -7.51 -3.85
C THR A 176 15.74 -7.48 -3.73
N PRO A 177 15.00 -8.04 -4.70
CA PRO A 177 13.55 -8.05 -4.67
C PRO A 177 13.02 -8.92 -3.52
N ALA A 178 11.85 -8.57 -2.98
CA ALA A 178 11.14 -9.44 -2.03
C ALA A 178 10.74 -10.78 -2.68
N PHE A 179 10.46 -10.77 -3.99
CA PHE A 179 10.14 -11.93 -4.80
C PHE A 179 10.99 -11.95 -6.07
N SER A 180 11.69 -13.06 -6.31
CA SER A 180 12.31 -13.31 -7.60
C SER A 180 11.27 -13.72 -8.66
N ALA A 181 11.60 -13.55 -9.94
CA ALA A 181 10.74 -13.98 -11.04
C ALA A 181 10.39 -15.47 -10.98
N ALA A 182 11.32 -16.33 -10.51
CA ALA A 182 11.06 -17.75 -10.31
C ALA A 182 10.03 -18.01 -9.21
N GLN A 183 10.04 -17.23 -8.12
CA GLN A 183 9.05 -17.35 -7.06
C GLN A 183 7.67 -16.85 -7.52
N ILE A 184 7.63 -15.77 -8.31
CA ILE A 184 6.39 -15.28 -8.93
C ILE A 184 5.82 -16.35 -9.88
N ALA A 185 6.66 -16.97 -10.70
CA ALA A 185 6.26 -18.08 -11.56
C ALA A 185 5.76 -19.28 -10.75
N ALA A 186 6.38 -19.60 -9.61
CA ALA A 186 5.95 -20.67 -8.72
C ALA A 186 4.56 -20.40 -8.12
N LEU A 187 4.29 -19.16 -7.67
CA LEU A 187 2.95 -18.76 -7.21
C LEU A 187 1.88 -18.96 -8.30
N LYS A 188 2.24 -18.68 -9.56
CA LYS A 188 1.36 -18.81 -10.72
C LYS A 188 1.19 -20.25 -11.23
N ALA A 189 2.04 -21.19 -10.79
CA ALA A 189 2.15 -22.52 -11.40
C ALA A 189 0.82 -23.31 -11.41
N ASN A 190 -0.08 -23.04 -10.47
CA ASN A 190 -1.39 -23.69 -10.36
C ASN A 190 -2.54 -22.83 -10.92
N GLY A 191 -2.26 -21.82 -11.75
CA GLY A 191 -3.27 -20.96 -12.37
C GLY A 191 -3.69 -19.75 -11.53
N ALA A 192 -2.99 -19.47 -10.43
CA ALA A 192 -3.19 -18.24 -9.67
C ALA A 192 -2.76 -17.02 -10.49
N LYS A 193 -3.46 -15.90 -10.32
CA LYS A 193 -3.04 -14.58 -10.79
C LYS A 193 -2.20 -13.91 -9.71
N VAL A 194 -1.07 -13.33 -10.08
CA VAL A 194 -0.23 -12.56 -9.15
C VAL A 194 -0.25 -11.09 -9.54
N LEU A 195 -0.69 -10.21 -8.65
CA LEU A 195 -0.66 -8.76 -8.87
C LEU A 195 0.48 -8.14 -8.06
N SER A 196 1.18 -7.16 -8.64
CA SER A 196 2.04 -6.30 -7.86
C SER A 196 1.21 -5.22 -7.16
N TYR A 197 1.51 -4.99 -5.90
CA TYR A 197 1.25 -3.72 -5.24
C TYR A 197 1.89 -2.58 -6.05
N LEU A 198 1.12 -1.53 -6.33
CA LEU A 198 1.59 -0.28 -6.89
C LEU A 198 0.90 0.85 -6.14
N ASN A 199 1.67 1.61 -5.35
CA ASN A 199 1.16 2.82 -4.71
C ASN A 199 0.88 3.87 -5.79
N PHE A 200 -0.40 4.10 -6.07
CA PHE A 200 -0.87 4.93 -7.17
C PHE A 200 -1.06 6.38 -6.73
N GLY A 201 -1.69 6.60 -5.58
CA GLY A 201 -1.99 7.94 -5.06
C GLY A 201 -0.91 8.53 -4.16
N ALA A 202 0.09 7.76 -3.75
CA ALA A 202 1.18 8.23 -2.90
C ALA A 202 2.55 7.69 -3.33
N CYS A 203 3.62 8.30 -2.82
CA CYS A 203 4.97 7.80 -2.97
C CYS A 203 5.61 7.49 -1.62
N GLU A 204 6.11 6.26 -1.52
CA GLU A 204 6.87 5.77 -0.37
C GLU A 204 8.34 6.18 -0.40
N LYS A 205 8.86 6.70 0.72
CA LYS A 205 10.28 7.08 0.83
C LYS A 205 11.24 5.91 0.78
N SER A 206 10.77 4.71 1.10
CA SER A 206 11.57 3.47 1.04
C SER A 206 11.78 2.98 -0.39
N ARG A 207 10.99 3.45 -1.37
CA ARG A 207 11.07 3.01 -2.76
C ARG A 207 12.30 3.58 -3.44
N THR A 208 12.90 2.80 -4.34
CA THR A 208 14.08 3.25 -5.08
C THR A 208 13.81 4.51 -5.90
N TYR A 209 12.63 4.60 -6.50
CA TYR A 209 12.19 5.74 -7.30
C TYR A 209 11.84 6.99 -6.48
N TRP A 210 11.96 6.94 -5.15
CA TRP A 210 11.88 8.14 -4.31
C TRP A 210 13.06 9.07 -4.56
N ASN A 211 14.29 8.54 -4.61
CA ASN A 211 15.51 9.33 -4.80
C ASN A 211 16.19 9.06 -6.14
N THR A 212 16.08 7.84 -6.69
CA THR A 212 16.91 7.39 -7.81
C THR A 212 16.05 6.95 -8.98
N VAL A 213 16.13 7.70 -10.09
CA VAL A 213 15.46 7.41 -11.35
C VAL A 213 16.43 7.69 -12.52
N PRO A 214 16.26 7.03 -13.68
CA PRO A 214 17.04 7.33 -14.88
C PRO A 214 16.82 8.76 -15.38
N SER A 215 17.72 9.23 -16.24
CA SER A 215 17.52 10.49 -16.97
C SER A 215 16.19 10.47 -17.74
N GLY A 216 15.50 11.61 -17.75
CA GLY A 216 14.16 11.75 -18.35
C GLY A 216 13.00 11.54 -17.38
N PHE A 217 13.26 11.14 -16.14
CA PHE A 217 12.25 11.01 -15.09
C PHE A 217 12.52 11.98 -13.92
N VAL A 218 11.45 12.39 -13.24
CA VAL A 218 11.54 13.13 -11.97
C VAL A 218 11.18 12.16 -10.84
N SER A 219 12.09 11.92 -9.90
CA SER A 219 11.85 11.05 -8.75
C SER A 219 10.77 11.63 -7.83
N CYS A 220 10.08 10.80 -7.03
CA CYS A 220 9.01 11.32 -6.17
C CYS A 220 9.53 12.37 -5.18
N GLY A 221 10.71 12.16 -4.60
CA GLY A 221 11.33 13.08 -3.65
C GLY A 221 11.71 14.42 -4.27
N ALA A 222 12.10 14.44 -5.56
CA ALA A 222 12.40 15.65 -6.30
C ALA A 222 11.16 16.34 -6.89
N ASN A 223 10.07 15.60 -7.12
CA ASN A 223 8.83 16.14 -7.70
C ASN A 223 7.97 16.84 -6.64
N SER A 224 8.47 17.94 -6.07
CA SER A 224 7.74 18.73 -5.07
C SER A 224 6.42 19.31 -5.59
N ALA A 225 6.31 19.54 -6.91
CA ALA A 225 5.09 20.00 -7.55
C ALA A 225 3.97 18.94 -7.58
N ALA A 226 4.32 17.66 -7.48
CA ALA A 226 3.35 16.58 -7.35
C ALA A 226 3.01 16.26 -5.89
N GLN A 227 3.88 16.58 -4.92
CA GLN A 227 3.61 16.30 -3.51
C GLN A 227 2.49 17.19 -2.98
N ILE A 228 1.38 16.60 -2.57
CA ILE A 228 0.24 17.30 -1.97
C ILE A 228 0.52 17.55 -0.48
N SER A 229 0.84 16.49 0.24
CA SER A 229 1.01 16.51 1.69
C SER A 229 1.70 15.23 2.17
N LYS A 230 2.14 15.23 3.43
CA LYS A 230 2.62 14.01 4.07
C LYS A 230 1.45 13.06 4.31
N TYR A 231 1.66 11.78 4.03
CA TYR A 231 0.71 10.76 4.44
C TYR A 231 0.83 10.57 5.97
N GLN A 232 -0.25 10.85 6.70
CA GLN A 232 -0.28 10.66 8.15
C GLN A 232 -0.11 9.18 8.54
N GLY A 233 0.90 8.92 9.38
CA GLY A 233 1.22 7.57 9.88
C GLY A 233 2.29 6.83 9.07
N TYR A 234 2.72 7.36 7.92
CA TYR A 234 3.69 6.70 7.04
C TYR A 234 4.81 7.64 6.58
N PRO A 235 6.00 7.09 6.29
CA PRO A 235 7.06 7.84 5.62
C PRO A 235 6.76 7.99 4.12
N GLU A 236 5.63 8.61 3.78
CA GLU A 236 5.12 8.74 2.41
C GLU A 236 4.54 10.14 2.17
N TYR A 237 4.30 10.47 0.91
CA TYR A 237 3.60 11.68 0.49
C TYR A 237 2.45 11.32 -0.44
N TRP A 238 1.29 11.94 -0.23
CA TRP A 238 0.24 11.97 -1.23
C TRP A 238 0.74 12.71 -2.47
N MET A 239 0.46 12.15 -3.64
CA MET A 239 0.93 12.65 -4.92
C MET A 239 -0.27 13.04 -5.78
N ASN A 240 -0.20 14.19 -6.44
CA ASN A 240 -1.22 14.61 -7.38
C ASN A 240 -1.13 13.76 -8.66
N PRO A 241 -2.11 12.89 -8.95
CA PRO A 241 -2.06 12.02 -10.11
C PRO A 241 -2.26 12.77 -11.44
N ALA A 242 -2.62 14.06 -11.42
CA ALA A 242 -2.64 14.93 -12.61
C ALA A 242 -1.25 15.50 -12.98
N ASN A 243 -0.24 15.36 -12.12
CA ASN A 243 1.09 15.87 -12.44
C ASN A 243 1.75 15.01 -13.52
N ALA A 244 2.05 15.61 -14.67
CA ALA A 244 2.62 14.90 -15.82
C ALA A 244 3.96 14.20 -15.52
N GLY A 245 4.82 14.80 -14.68
CA GLY A 245 6.08 14.18 -14.25
C GLY A 245 5.85 12.91 -13.42
N TYR A 246 4.83 12.95 -12.55
CA TYR A 246 4.42 11.79 -11.74
C TYR A 246 3.77 10.71 -12.62
N GLN A 247 2.87 11.07 -13.53
CA GLN A 247 2.30 10.12 -14.48
C GLN A 247 3.39 9.44 -15.32
N ASN A 248 4.33 10.21 -15.87
CA ASN A 248 5.45 9.66 -16.64
C ASN A 248 6.33 8.71 -15.79
N LEU A 249 6.61 9.06 -14.53
CA LEU A 249 7.33 8.18 -13.62
C LEU A 249 6.60 6.86 -13.42
N ILE A 250 5.30 6.89 -13.13
CA ILE A 250 4.51 5.69 -12.85
C ILE A 250 4.38 4.82 -14.11
N VAL A 251 3.92 5.40 -15.22
CA VAL A 251 3.59 4.65 -16.45
C VAL A 251 4.84 4.16 -17.19
N ASN A 252 5.89 4.98 -17.24
CA ASN A 252 7.04 4.72 -18.11
C ASN A 252 8.29 4.25 -17.37
N TYR A 253 8.30 4.25 -16.03
CA TYR A 253 9.41 3.72 -15.24
C TYR A 253 9.00 2.68 -14.18
N VAL A 254 8.05 2.99 -13.31
CA VAL A 254 7.67 2.10 -12.20
C VAL A 254 6.89 0.87 -12.69
N ALA A 255 5.74 1.07 -13.34
CA ALA A 255 4.89 -0.01 -13.80
C ALA A 255 5.59 -0.98 -14.79
N PRO A 256 6.43 -0.52 -15.75
CA PRO A 256 7.18 -1.44 -16.61
C PRO A 256 8.14 -2.35 -15.84
N ARG A 257 8.79 -1.84 -14.79
CA ARG A 257 9.69 -2.64 -13.94
C ARG A 257 8.92 -3.71 -13.17
N LEU A 258 7.74 -3.36 -12.66
CA LEU A 258 6.85 -4.32 -12.00
C LEU A 258 6.37 -5.38 -12.99
N ALA A 259 5.87 -4.98 -14.16
CA ALA A 259 5.43 -5.91 -15.20
C ALA A 259 6.54 -6.89 -15.63
N ALA A 260 7.79 -6.41 -15.75
CA ALA A 260 8.93 -7.23 -16.12
C ALA A 260 9.28 -8.34 -15.11
N THR A 261 8.73 -8.29 -13.88
CA THR A 261 8.88 -9.37 -12.90
C THR A 261 8.03 -10.61 -13.21
N GLY A 262 7.07 -10.49 -14.13
CA GLY A 262 6.18 -11.58 -14.55
C GLY A 262 4.82 -11.62 -13.83
N VAL A 263 4.45 -10.54 -13.11
CA VAL A 263 3.10 -10.37 -12.55
C VAL A 263 2.04 -10.28 -13.64
N ASP A 264 0.80 -10.65 -13.28
CA ASP A 264 -0.39 -10.61 -14.14
C ASP A 264 -1.16 -9.28 -14.04
N GLY A 265 -0.72 -8.37 -13.17
CA GLY A 265 -1.31 -7.03 -13.08
C GLY A 265 -0.89 -6.23 -11.86
N PHE A 266 -1.67 -5.19 -11.59
CA PHE A 266 -1.42 -4.21 -10.54
C PHE A 266 -2.64 -4.05 -9.62
N MET A 267 -2.40 -4.10 -8.32
CA MET A 267 -3.29 -3.52 -7.32
C MET A 267 -2.87 -2.05 -7.15
N LEU A 268 -3.79 -1.12 -7.43
CA LEU A 268 -3.53 0.32 -7.39
C LEU A 268 -3.93 0.86 -6.02
N ASP A 269 -2.95 1.01 -5.13
CA ASP A 269 -3.19 1.49 -3.76
C ASP A 269 -3.31 3.01 -3.71
N ASN A 270 -3.95 3.52 -2.66
CA ASN A 270 -4.17 4.96 -2.47
C ASN A 270 -5.00 5.59 -3.60
N PHE A 271 -5.83 4.80 -4.29
CA PHE A 271 -6.69 5.29 -5.37
C PHE A 271 -7.87 6.13 -4.84
N GLU A 272 -8.20 6.04 -3.55
CA GLU A 272 -9.19 6.89 -2.87
C GLU A 272 -8.93 8.38 -3.04
N ILE A 273 -7.68 8.78 -3.35
CA ILE A 273 -7.32 10.16 -3.66
C ILE A 273 -8.23 10.77 -4.73
N VAL A 274 -8.68 9.98 -5.72
CA VAL A 274 -9.60 10.42 -6.80
C VAL A 274 -10.96 10.86 -6.25
N GLY A 275 -11.34 10.38 -5.06
CA GLY A 275 -12.58 10.71 -4.37
C GLY A 275 -12.39 11.80 -3.30
N HIS A 276 -11.16 12.24 -3.04
CA HIS A 276 -10.93 13.35 -2.13
C HIS A 276 -11.51 14.63 -2.73
N GLY A 277 -12.12 15.46 -1.88
CA GLY A 277 -12.55 16.79 -2.27
C GLY A 277 -11.46 17.83 -2.07
N VAL A 278 -11.68 19.03 -2.62
CA VAL A 278 -10.79 20.20 -2.46
C VAL A 278 -10.56 20.61 -1.00
N ASN A 279 -11.48 20.23 -0.11
CA ASN A 279 -11.39 20.54 1.32
C ASN A 279 -10.83 19.38 2.15
N SER A 280 -10.26 18.34 1.52
CA SER A 280 -9.74 17.18 2.25
C SER A 280 -8.61 17.64 3.16
N SER A 281 -8.69 17.29 4.45
CA SER A 281 -7.72 17.75 5.44
C SER A 281 -6.34 17.10 5.24
N THR A 282 -6.33 15.90 4.67
CA THR A 282 -5.14 15.07 4.51
C THR A 282 -4.56 15.18 3.12
N ALA A 283 -5.38 15.15 2.05
CA ALA A 283 -4.91 15.25 0.67
C ALA A 283 -5.98 15.87 -0.23
N PRO A 284 -6.05 17.22 -0.32
CA PRO A 284 -6.92 17.91 -1.26
C PRO A 284 -6.76 17.38 -2.68
N CYS A 285 -7.88 17.03 -3.31
CA CYS A 285 -7.94 16.67 -4.73
C CYS A 285 -9.08 17.46 -5.37
N ASP A 286 -8.73 18.30 -6.34
CA ASP A 286 -9.70 19.03 -7.15
C ASP A 286 -10.15 18.19 -8.35
N ALA A 287 -10.99 18.77 -9.22
CA ALA A 287 -11.46 18.08 -10.42
C ALA A 287 -10.31 17.70 -11.37
N SER A 288 -9.24 18.50 -11.43
CA SER A 288 -8.07 18.21 -12.26
C SER A 288 -7.29 17.00 -11.71
N CYS A 289 -7.04 16.99 -10.40
CA CYS A 289 -6.46 15.87 -9.67
C CYS A 289 -7.28 14.59 -9.87
N ALA A 290 -8.61 14.64 -9.67
CA ALA A 290 -9.48 13.48 -9.85
C ALA A 290 -9.44 12.96 -11.29
N GLN A 291 -9.58 13.85 -12.29
CA GLN A 291 -9.49 13.48 -13.71
C GLN A 291 -8.12 12.91 -14.06
N GLY A 292 -7.04 13.51 -13.54
CA GLY A 292 -5.67 13.03 -13.73
C GLY A 292 -5.46 11.62 -13.18
N GLY A 293 -6.16 11.23 -12.11
CA GLY A 293 -6.21 9.84 -11.65
C GLY A 293 -6.87 8.89 -12.66
N LEU A 294 -8.00 9.28 -13.24
CA LEU A 294 -8.64 8.47 -14.28
C LEU A 294 -7.74 8.35 -15.52
N ASP A 295 -7.12 9.46 -15.92
CA ASP A 295 -6.19 9.52 -17.06
C ASP A 295 -4.94 8.66 -16.82
N LEU A 296 -4.42 8.61 -15.59
CA LEU A 296 -3.29 7.75 -15.24
C LEU A 296 -3.65 6.27 -15.37
N VAL A 297 -4.85 5.85 -14.94
CA VAL A 297 -5.34 4.48 -15.16
C VAL A 297 -5.49 4.18 -16.65
N LYS A 298 -6.00 5.14 -17.44
CA LYS A 298 -6.07 4.99 -18.90
C LYS A 298 -4.68 4.78 -19.51
N GLN A 299 -3.69 5.58 -19.13
CA GLN A 299 -2.31 5.42 -19.60
C GLN A 299 -1.73 4.06 -19.23
N LEU A 300 -1.97 3.58 -18.00
CA LEU A 300 -1.59 2.22 -17.59
C LEU A 300 -2.28 1.16 -18.44
N ARG A 301 -3.59 1.30 -18.70
CA ARG A 301 -4.34 0.36 -19.55
C ARG A 301 -3.81 0.33 -20.98
N GLU A 302 -3.52 1.49 -21.57
CA GLU A 302 -2.97 1.57 -22.93
C GLU A 302 -1.57 0.98 -23.02
N ARG A 303 -0.76 1.18 -21.98
CA ARG A 303 0.60 0.64 -21.93
C ARG A 303 0.63 -0.86 -21.66
N PHE A 304 -0.32 -1.36 -20.87
CA PHE A 304 -0.41 -2.74 -20.41
C PHE A 304 -1.80 -3.32 -20.69
N PRO A 305 -2.14 -3.56 -21.97
CA PRO A 305 -3.50 -3.96 -22.36
C PRO A 305 -3.92 -5.31 -21.76
N ASP A 306 -2.96 -6.19 -21.46
CA ASP A 306 -3.21 -7.55 -20.96
C ASP A 306 -3.11 -7.71 -19.44
N LEU A 307 -2.61 -6.69 -18.73
CA LEU A 307 -2.45 -6.75 -17.28
C LEU A 307 -3.74 -6.36 -16.55
N ALA A 308 -4.06 -7.06 -15.47
CA ALA A 308 -5.20 -6.71 -14.63
C ALA A 308 -4.94 -5.39 -13.86
N LEU A 309 -5.94 -4.51 -13.76
CA LEU A 309 -5.88 -3.30 -12.94
C LEU A 309 -6.97 -3.34 -11.87
N VAL A 310 -6.59 -3.36 -10.60
CA VAL A 310 -7.50 -3.48 -9.46
C VAL A 310 -7.26 -2.35 -8.47
N PRO A 311 -8.02 -1.25 -8.53
CA PRO A 311 -7.87 -0.18 -7.55
C PRO A 311 -8.35 -0.58 -6.15
N ASN A 312 -7.59 -0.16 -5.15
CA ASN A 312 -7.96 -0.25 -3.74
C ASN A 312 -8.74 1.01 -3.34
N ALA A 313 -9.84 0.82 -2.60
CA ALA A 313 -10.71 1.90 -2.12
C ALA A 313 -11.28 2.80 -3.23
N ALA A 314 -11.62 2.21 -4.39
CA ALA A 314 -12.12 2.95 -5.55
C ALA A 314 -13.44 3.71 -5.28
N PRO A 315 -13.46 5.05 -5.27
CA PRO A 315 -14.64 5.83 -4.92
C PRO A 315 -15.76 5.63 -5.95
N VAL A 316 -17.02 5.62 -5.50
CA VAL A 316 -18.19 5.44 -6.40
C VAL A 316 -18.30 6.54 -7.45
N GLN A 317 -17.74 7.72 -7.20
CA GLN A 317 -17.67 8.82 -8.14
C GLN A 317 -16.91 8.44 -9.42
N ALA A 318 -15.93 7.53 -9.33
CA ALA A 318 -15.18 7.06 -10.50
C ALA A 318 -16.03 6.18 -11.44
N ILE A 319 -17.15 5.61 -10.99
CA ILE A 319 -18.07 4.83 -11.84
C ILE A 319 -18.61 5.69 -12.99
N GLY A 320 -18.99 6.94 -12.69
CA GLY A 320 -19.47 7.90 -13.69
C GLY A 320 -18.36 8.61 -14.45
N GLY A 321 -17.09 8.34 -14.12
CA GLY A 321 -15.94 8.97 -14.74
C GLY A 321 -15.74 8.53 -16.19
N THR A 322 -15.19 9.42 -17.00
CA THR A 322 -14.76 9.11 -18.37
C THR A 322 -13.36 9.68 -18.61
N THR A 323 -12.58 9.00 -19.44
CA THR A 323 -11.26 9.48 -19.86
C THR A 323 -10.98 8.99 -21.27
N GLY A 324 -10.51 9.90 -22.14
CA GLY A 324 -10.31 9.64 -23.56
C GLY A 324 -11.52 9.02 -24.27
N GLY A 325 -12.74 9.41 -23.87
CA GLY A 325 -13.99 8.90 -24.44
C GLY A 325 -14.41 7.49 -23.96
N VAL A 326 -13.66 6.89 -23.03
CA VAL A 326 -13.97 5.58 -22.45
C VAL A 326 -14.51 5.75 -21.03
N SER A 327 -15.60 5.07 -20.71
CA SER A 327 -16.14 5.01 -19.34
C SER A 327 -15.16 4.24 -18.45
N PHE A 328 -14.83 4.83 -17.30
CA PHE A 328 -13.76 4.34 -16.43
C PHE A 328 -13.89 2.87 -15.99
N PRO A 329 -15.09 2.34 -15.64
CA PRO A 329 -15.31 0.91 -15.43
C PRO A 329 -14.64 -0.02 -16.46
N TRP A 330 -14.66 0.33 -17.76
CA TRP A 330 -14.04 -0.48 -18.82
C TRP A 330 -12.51 -0.59 -18.74
N LEU A 331 -11.86 0.31 -18.00
CA LEU A 331 -10.41 0.40 -17.88
C LEU A 331 -9.85 -0.48 -16.76
N ILE A 332 -10.69 -0.93 -15.82
CA ILE A 332 -10.30 -1.73 -14.65
C ILE A 332 -10.91 -3.13 -14.71
N ASP A 333 -10.39 -4.04 -13.88
CA ASP A 333 -10.74 -5.48 -13.87
C ASP A 333 -11.24 -5.97 -12.51
N GLY A 334 -11.24 -5.09 -11.52
CA GLY A 334 -11.84 -5.34 -10.23
C GLY A 334 -11.66 -4.15 -9.30
N VAL A 335 -12.23 -4.25 -8.11
CA VAL A 335 -11.99 -3.33 -7.00
C VAL A 335 -11.79 -4.11 -5.71
N ILE A 336 -11.01 -3.56 -4.80
CA ILE A 336 -10.94 -4.03 -3.41
C ILE A 336 -11.19 -2.88 -2.44
N ALA A 337 -11.54 -3.22 -1.22
CA ALA A 337 -11.50 -2.30 -0.10
C ALA A 337 -10.99 -3.00 1.16
N GLU A 338 -10.35 -2.22 2.02
CA GLU A 338 -9.83 -2.66 3.31
C GLU A 338 -10.84 -2.39 4.43
N GLN A 339 -10.75 -3.16 5.52
CA GLN A 339 -11.54 -2.96 6.76
C GLN A 339 -13.06 -2.87 6.50
N VAL A 340 -13.56 -3.79 5.69
CA VAL A 340 -14.98 -3.85 5.29
C VAL A 340 -15.82 -4.43 6.42
N PHE A 341 -15.32 -5.47 7.09
CA PHE A 341 -15.99 -6.23 8.13
C PHE A 341 -15.25 -6.25 9.47
N LEU A 342 -13.94 -5.99 9.49
CA LEU A 342 -13.14 -5.85 10.71
C LEU A 342 -12.53 -4.45 10.85
N PRO A 343 -12.43 -3.91 12.09
CA PRO A 343 -12.86 -4.50 13.37
C PRO A 343 -14.39 -4.48 13.58
N SER A 344 -15.10 -3.75 12.73
CA SER A 344 -16.57 -3.74 12.65
C SER A 344 -16.99 -3.55 11.19
N THR A 345 -18.24 -3.90 10.88
CA THR A 345 -18.75 -3.75 9.52
C THR A 345 -18.94 -2.28 9.15
N SER A 346 -18.24 -1.86 8.10
CA SER A 346 -18.42 -0.56 7.46
C SER A 346 -19.52 -0.64 6.40
N THR A 347 -20.73 -0.21 6.76
CA THR A 347 -21.87 -0.24 5.84
C THR A 347 -21.65 0.62 4.60
N SER A 348 -20.92 1.73 4.72
CA SER A 348 -20.57 2.59 3.58
C SER A 348 -19.65 1.88 2.58
N VAL A 349 -18.61 1.20 3.08
CA VAL A 349 -17.65 0.46 2.23
C VAL A 349 -18.33 -0.75 1.58
N VAL A 350 -19.19 -1.46 2.31
CA VAL A 350 -20.03 -2.52 1.72
C VAL A 350 -20.88 -1.98 0.56
N GLN A 351 -21.53 -0.82 0.73
CA GLN A 351 -22.34 -0.24 -0.34
C GLN A 351 -21.52 0.27 -1.52
N GLN A 352 -20.31 0.78 -1.28
CA GLN A 352 -19.37 1.17 -2.34
C GLN A 352 -18.99 -0.04 -3.20
N LEU A 353 -18.58 -1.16 -2.59
CA LEU A 353 -18.27 -2.39 -3.32
C LEU A 353 -19.50 -2.95 -4.07
N LYS A 354 -20.69 -2.91 -3.47
CA LYS A 354 -21.94 -3.31 -4.15
C LYS A 354 -22.29 -2.42 -5.35
N SER A 355 -21.98 -1.12 -5.28
CA SER A 355 -22.19 -0.19 -6.39
C SER A 355 -21.32 -0.56 -7.59
N TRP A 356 -20.06 -0.95 -7.34
CA TRP A 356 -19.17 -1.48 -8.38
C TRP A 356 -19.67 -2.80 -8.96
N GLN A 357 -20.07 -3.76 -8.12
CA GLN A 357 -20.65 -5.02 -8.61
C GLN A 357 -21.87 -4.80 -9.50
N THR A 358 -22.80 -3.95 -9.06
CA THR A 358 -24.02 -3.64 -9.82
C THR A 358 -23.69 -2.99 -11.16
N THR A 359 -22.72 -2.06 -11.17
CA THR A 359 -22.25 -1.41 -12.40
C THR A 359 -21.72 -2.44 -13.39
N GLU A 360 -20.87 -3.35 -12.96
CA GLU A 360 -20.22 -4.32 -13.84
C GLU A 360 -21.19 -5.41 -14.33
N GLN A 361 -22.17 -5.79 -13.50
CA GLN A 361 -23.30 -6.62 -13.93
C GLN A 361 -24.10 -5.94 -15.04
N ASN A 362 -24.37 -4.63 -14.92
CA ASN A 362 -25.07 -3.86 -15.95
C ASN A 362 -24.26 -3.70 -17.24
N LEU A 363 -22.93 -3.77 -17.16
CA LEU A 363 -22.04 -3.81 -18.33
C LEU A 363 -21.98 -5.21 -18.99
N GLY A 364 -22.58 -6.23 -18.38
CA GLY A 364 -22.58 -7.61 -18.90
C GLY A 364 -21.20 -8.27 -18.89
N ARG A 365 -20.27 -7.77 -18.09
CA ARG A 365 -18.89 -8.29 -18.04
C ARG A 365 -18.78 -9.47 -17.07
N SER A 366 -18.27 -10.59 -17.56
CA SER A 366 -17.78 -11.68 -16.73
C SER A 366 -16.33 -11.43 -16.30
N GLY A 367 -15.96 -11.77 -15.06
CA GLY A 367 -14.57 -11.73 -14.60
C GLY A 367 -14.13 -10.41 -13.94
N PHE A 368 -15.09 -9.55 -13.53
CA PHE A 368 -14.79 -8.41 -12.67
C PHE A 368 -14.65 -8.87 -11.21
N PHE A 369 -13.50 -8.59 -10.60
CA PHE A 369 -13.20 -8.99 -9.23
C PHE A 369 -13.72 -7.96 -8.22
N THR A 370 -14.30 -8.43 -7.11
CA THR A 370 -14.66 -7.56 -5.97
C THR A 370 -14.20 -8.24 -4.69
N GLY A 371 -13.22 -7.64 -4.00
CA GLY A 371 -12.60 -8.21 -2.82
C GLY A 371 -12.73 -7.35 -1.56
N SER A 372 -12.77 -8.00 -0.40
CA SER A 372 -12.55 -7.36 0.90
C SER A 372 -11.23 -7.83 1.51
N LEU A 373 -10.45 -6.90 2.06
CA LEU A 373 -9.25 -7.19 2.84
C LEU A 373 -9.47 -6.73 4.29
N ASP A 374 -9.57 -7.68 5.20
CA ASP A 374 -9.88 -7.39 6.60
C ASP A 374 -8.73 -7.80 7.52
N TYR A 375 -8.55 -7.04 8.59
CA TYR A 375 -7.42 -7.20 9.49
C TYR A 375 -7.83 -7.83 10.82
N ALA A 376 -7.42 -9.09 11.01
CA ALA A 376 -7.42 -9.74 12.30
C ALA A 376 -6.24 -9.22 13.14
N SER A 377 -6.40 -9.24 14.47
CA SER A 377 -5.32 -8.84 15.39
C SER A 377 -4.12 -9.79 15.33
N THR A 378 -4.36 -11.09 15.13
CA THR A 378 -3.34 -12.14 14.99
C THR A 378 -3.87 -13.26 14.09
N CYS A 379 -2.97 -14.13 13.60
CA CYS A 379 -3.38 -15.35 12.88
C CYS A 379 -4.02 -16.44 13.77
N THR A 380 -4.23 -16.16 15.07
CA THR A 380 -4.95 -17.04 15.99
C THR A 380 -6.36 -16.55 16.31
N ALA A 381 -6.75 -15.37 15.82
CA ALA A 381 -8.08 -14.79 16.02
C ALA A 381 -9.15 -15.42 15.10
N SER A 382 -9.20 -16.75 15.04
CA SER A 382 -9.96 -17.54 14.06
C SER A 382 -11.47 -17.24 14.06
N SER A 383 -12.08 -16.99 15.21
CA SER A 383 -13.53 -16.69 15.29
C SER A 383 -13.88 -15.35 14.64
N ALA A 384 -13.07 -14.31 14.88
CA ALA A 384 -13.26 -13.01 14.24
C ALA A 384 -13.00 -13.10 12.73
N ALA A 385 -11.94 -13.81 12.35
CA ALA A 385 -11.60 -14.04 10.94
C ALA A 385 -12.71 -14.81 10.19
N GLN A 386 -13.24 -15.89 10.76
CA GLN A 386 -14.35 -16.65 10.20
C GLN A 386 -15.61 -15.80 10.04
N THR A 387 -15.91 -14.95 11.05
CA THR A 387 -17.08 -14.07 11.02
C THR A 387 -16.99 -13.08 9.87
N ALA A 388 -15.85 -12.39 9.72
CA ALA A 388 -15.61 -11.46 8.63
C ALA A 388 -15.59 -12.15 7.26
N TRP A 389 -14.95 -13.32 7.16
CA TRP A 389 -14.94 -14.15 5.96
C TRP A 389 -16.35 -14.49 5.51
N THR A 390 -17.19 -14.97 6.43
CA THR A 390 -18.57 -15.36 6.14
C THR A 390 -19.41 -14.14 5.73
N ALA A 391 -19.23 -13.00 6.40
CA ALA A 391 -19.94 -11.77 6.06
C ALA A 391 -19.59 -11.25 4.65
N ALA A 392 -18.31 -11.32 4.26
CA ALA A 392 -17.86 -10.98 2.91
C ALA A 392 -18.47 -11.90 1.86
N GLN A 393 -18.47 -13.22 2.08
CA GLN A 393 -19.10 -14.17 1.18
C GLN A 393 -20.62 -13.92 1.04
N GLN A 394 -21.32 -13.63 2.15
CA GLN A 394 -22.74 -13.27 2.13
C GLN A 394 -23.02 -11.96 1.39
N ALA A 395 -22.07 -11.02 1.40
CA ALA A 395 -22.16 -9.78 0.62
C ALA A 395 -21.83 -9.98 -0.87
N GLY A 396 -21.40 -11.18 -1.27
CA GLY A 396 -20.98 -11.49 -2.64
C GLY A 396 -19.54 -11.06 -2.95
N PHE A 397 -18.72 -10.79 -1.93
CA PHE A 397 -17.32 -10.38 -2.09
C PHE A 397 -16.37 -11.57 -1.92
N SER A 398 -15.16 -11.39 -2.45
CA SER A 398 -14.05 -12.32 -2.28
C SER A 398 -13.28 -11.95 -1.01
N PRO A 399 -13.31 -12.75 0.07
CA PRO A 399 -12.63 -12.40 1.32
C PRO A 399 -11.13 -12.66 1.29
N SER A 400 -10.37 -11.77 1.93
CA SER A 400 -9.01 -12.01 2.41
C SER A 400 -8.93 -11.50 3.85
N ILE A 401 -8.52 -12.36 4.80
CA ILE A 401 -8.30 -11.97 6.19
C ILE A 401 -6.83 -12.13 6.53
N ALA A 402 -6.18 -11.05 6.95
CA ALA A 402 -4.75 -11.00 7.23
C ALA A 402 -4.45 -10.24 8.54
N THR A 403 -3.18 -10.12 8.91
CA THR A 403 -2.73 -9.10 9.87
C THR A 403 -2.34 -7.83 9.13
N VAL A 404 -2.41 -6.68 9.81
CA VAL A 404 -2.12 -5.37 9.18
C VAL A 404 -0.70 -5.23 8.63
N ALA A 405 0.25 -6.00 9.17
CA ALA A 405 1.63 -6.02 8.70
C ALA A 405 1.78 -6.64 7.30
N LEU A 406 0.84 -7.52 6.91
CA LEU A 406 0.84 -8.25 5.63
C LEU A 406 2.16 -9.00 5.36
N ASP A 407 2.94 -9.31 6.38
CA ASP A 407 4.23 -10.00 6.26
C ASP A 407 4.15 -11.48 6.63
N SER A 408 2.93 -12.00 6.82
CA SER A 408 2.61 -13.39 7.11
C SER A 408 1.27 -13.77 6.48
N ILE A 409 1.13 -15.02 6.02
CA ILE A 409 -0.16 -15.59 5.62
C ILE A 409 -0.79 -16.28 6.83
N CYS A 410 -2.02 -15.88 7.17
CA CYS A 410 -2.80 -16.58 8.18
C CYS A 410 -3.51 -17.78 7.55
N TRP A 411 -3.08 -18.99 7.90
CA TRP A 411 -3.64 -20.25 7.39
C TRP A 411 -4.87 -20.66 8.19
N TRP A 412 -6.00 -20.05 7.87
CA TRP A 412 -7.26 -20.35 8.55
C TRP A 412 -7.79 -21.72 8.18
N SER A 413 -8.38 -22.43 9.14
CA SER A 413 -8.95 -23.78 8.91
C SER A 413 -10.16 -23.79 7.96
N PHE A 414 -10.72 -22.62 7.66
CA PHE A 414 -11.85 -22.44 6.75
C PHE A 414 -11.43 -22.00 5.33
N LEU A 415 -10.12 -21.81 5.10
CA LEU A 415 -9.64 -21.64 3.73
C LEU A 415 -9.96 -22.93 2.95
N PRO A 416 -10.48 -22.83 1.73
CA PRO A 416 -10.70 -24.00 0.90
C PRO A 416 -9.37 -24.70 0.62
N VAL A 417 -9.37 -26.02 0.76
CA VAL A 417 -8.21 -26.85 0.46
C VAL A 417 -8.27 -27.26 -1.00
N GLY A 418 -7.26 -26.88 -1.79
CA GLY A 418 -7.06 -27.42 -3.14
C GLY A 418 -8.14 -27.06 -4.17
N SER A 419 -8.82 -25.93 -4.04
CA SER A 419 -9.73 -25.38 -5.06
C SER A 419 -8.98 -24.87 -6.26
#